data_AF-A0AAE1JDS7-F1
#
_entry.id   AF-A0AAE1JDS7-F1
#
_cell.length_a   1.000
_cell.length_b   1.000
_cell.length_c   1.000
_cell.angle_alpha   90.00
_cell.angle_beta   90.00
_cell.angle_gamma   90.00
#
_symmetry.space_group_name_H-M   'P 1'
#
loop_
_entity.id
_entity.type
_entity.pdbx_description
1 polymer ?
#
loop_
_entity_poly.entity_id
_entity_poly.type
_entity_poly.pdbx_seq_one_letter_code
_entity_poly.pdbx_strand_id
1 'polypeptide(L)'
;MNETRLDGKENPSFAGLSENEVATPLKDGYDSTKDDYDTGVTAWLQVLGSFFLYFNSCFMFRGIINAFGVFETYYEHQILSHMSPSAIAWIGSIQSALLMVVGVISGPLFDAGYFYALLPTGTFLVVLGTMMTSLSTKYYQIMLAQGICVGIGAGFLFIPSVAILPQYFKNKRALANGIAASGSSIGGVLFPIIFHQLEVQIGFPWATRTIGFLSLATCAISIGVMRLRFRTQEKRALLQLSAFKEAQYSLFCLACFLGFLGFYNFLVYVQPYAIETRIVDVNLGFYLIAILNAASTFGRVGPNFVADHAGSLNVLFPALAITATLAYCWAAVRSTSGIITLSALYGFFSGGTSASLGLG
;
A
#
# COMPACT_ATOMS: atom_id res chain seq x y z
N MET A 1 15.85 -72.97 32.90
CA MET A 1 16.77 -72.17 33.73
C MET A 1 16.65 -70.74 33.24
N ASN A 2 15.62 -70.05 33.74
CA ASN A 2 15.70 -69.09 34.86
C ASN A 2 16.31 -67.77 34.38
N GLU A 3 15.46 -66.76 34.15
CA GLU A 3 15.34 -65.53 34.98
C GLU A 3 16.44 -64.53 34.59
N THR A 4 16.21 -63.23 34.38
CA THR A 4 15.41 -62.31 35.18
C THR A 4 15.09 -61.04 34.36
N ARG A 5 13.93 -60.46 34.65
CA ARG A 5 13.45 -59.14 34.23
C ARG A 5 13.95 -58.11 35.25
N LEU A 6 14.54 -56.99 34.82
CA LEU A 6 14.59 -55.75 35.63
C LEU A 6 14.56 -54.51 34.74
N ASP A 7 13.75 -53.55 35.19
CA ASP A 7 13.32 -52.30 34.57
C ASP A 7 14.42 -51.27 34.34
N GLY A 8 14.19 -50.37 33.37
CA GLY A 8 14.92 -49.12 33.20
C GLY A 8 14.20 -48.18 32.24
N LYS A 9 13.70 -47.07 32.77
CA LYS A 9 12.84 -46.06 32.15
C LYS A 9 13.52 -45.18 31.08
N GLU A 10 12.65 -44.56 30.28
CA GLU A 10 12.74 -43.20 29.70
C GLU A 10 13.48 -42.95 28.35
N ASN A 11 12.62 -42.81 27.34
CA ASN A 11 12.50 -41.73 26.34
C ASN A 11 13.31 -41.71 25.02
N PRO A 12 12.66 -41.27 23.93
CA PRO A 12 13.04 -41.54 22.55
C PRO A 12 13.87 -40.39 21.97
N SER A 13 14.85 -40.69 21.12
CA SER A 13 15.40 -39.66 20.23
C SER A 13 15.94 -40.24 18.93
N PHE A 14 15.68 -39.49 17.85
CA PHE A 14 16.30 -39.55 16.53
C PHE A 14 15.94 -40.73 15.61
N ALA A 15 14.82 -40.60 14.89
CA ALA A 15 14.75 -41.03 13.50
C ALA A 15 13.60 -40.31 12.76
N GLY A 16 13.93 -39.63 11.67
CA GLY A 16 12.98 -39.34 10.57
C GLY A 16 12.45 -37.91 10.48
N LEU A 17 13.20 -37.02 9.83
CA LEU A 17 12.61 -35.88 9.13
C LEU A 17 12.79 -36.12 7.62
N SER A 18 11.84 -36.86 7.05
CA SER A 18 11.65 -36.99 5.60
C SER A 18 10.34 -36.34 5.22
N GLU A 19 10.43 -35.38 4.29
CA GLU A 19 9.51 -35.08 3.19
C GLU A 19 7.97 -35.06 3.45
N ASN A 20 7.37 -33.93 3.05
CA ASN A 20 5.95 -33.72 2.75
C ASN A 20 4.99 -33.52 3.93
N GLU A 21 5.07 -32.38 4.62
CA GLU A 21 3.90 -31.84 5.33
C GLU A 21 2.96 -31.13 4.34
N VAL A 22 2.08 -31.94 3.76
CA VAL A 22 0.97 -31.53 2.89
C VAL A 22 0.06 -30.59 3.68
N ALA A 23 -0.08 -29.35 3.20
CA ALA A 23 -1.10 -28.42 3.65
C ALA A 23 -2.48 -29.11 3.64
N THR A 24 -3.12 -29.24 4.80
CA THR A 24 -4.44 -29.88 4.88
C THR A 24 -5.49 -28.93 4.30
N PRO A 25 -6.16 -29.27 3.18
CA PRO A 25 -7.25 -28.46 2.66
C PRO A 25 -8.43 -28.55 3.62
N LEU A 26 -9.11 -27.42 3.87
CA LEU A 26 -10.37 -27.42 4.60
C LEU A 26 -11.37 -28.33 3.88
N LYS A 27 -12.04 -29.20 4.63
CA LYS A 27 -13.20 -29.95 4.16
C LYS A 27 -14.35 -28.98 3.90
N ASP A 28 -14.35 -28.39 2.71
CA ASP A 28 -15.51 -27.91 1.97
C ASP A 28 -15.19 -28.14 0.48
N GLY A 29 -15.40 -29.38 0.02
CA GLY A 29 -15.58 -29.72 -1.39
C GLY A 29 -14.54 -29.25 -2.43
N TYR A 30 -13.29 -28.98 -2.07
CA TYR A 30 -12.27 -28.55 -3.02
C TYR A 30 -11.23 -29.65 -3.26
N ASP A 31 -11.28 -30.23 -4.45
CA ASP A 31 -10.41 -31.30 -4.92
C ASP A 31 -9.00 -30.74 -5.14
N SER A 32 -8.05 -31.12 -4.29
CA SER A 32 -6.65 -30.66 -4.28
C SER A 32 -5.81 -31.19 -5.45
N THR A 33 -6.46 -31.67 -6.52
CA THR A 33 -5.85 -32.38 -7.65
C THR A 33 -5.93 -31.61 -8.97
N LYS A 34 -6.58 -30.43 -9.00
CA LYS A 34 -6.52 -29.46 -10.11
C LYS A 34 -6.07 -28.10 -9.58
N ASP A 35 -4.76 -27.93 -9.47
CA ASP A 35 -4.11 -26.65 -9.20
C ASP A 35 -4.27 -25.70 -10.41
N ASP A 36 -5.49 -25.22 -10.65
CA ASP A 36 -5.78 -24.15 -11.59
C ASP A 36 -5.39 -22.84 -10.90
N TYR A 37 -4.09 -22.55 -10.93
CA TYR A 37 -3.54 -21.23 -10.62
C TYR A 37 -3.60 -20.37 -11.89
N ASP A 38 -3.78 -19.06 -11.73
CA ASP A 38 -3.82 -18.08 -12.83
C ASP A 38 -5.05 -18.14 -13.77
N THR A 39 -6.02 -19.02 -13.53
CA THR A 39 -7.24 -19.22 -14.33
C THR A 39 -8.52 -19.06 -13.49
N GLY A 40 -9.56 -18.47 -14.09
CA GLY A 40 -10.89 -18.35 -13.49
C GLY A 40 -11.30 -16.95 -13.03
N VAL A 41 -12.60 -16.67 -13.14
CA VAL A 41 -13.23 -15.40 -12.75
C VAL A 41 -12.96 -15.07 -11.28
N THR A 42 -12.92 -16.09 -10.40
CA THR A 42 -12.66 -15.93 -8.97
C THR A 42 -11.29 -15.32 -8.67
N ALA A 43 -10.24 -15.68 -9.42
CA ALA A 43 -8.91 -15.11 -9.23
C ALA A 43 -8.84 -13.63 -9.65
N TRP A 44 -9.44 -13.30 -10.79
CA TRP A 44 -9.53 -11.91 -11.28
C TRP A 44 -10.44 -11.04 -10.41
N LEU A 45 -11.47 -11.62 -9.80
CA LEU A 45 -12.28 -10.97 -8.78
C LEU A 45 -11.45 -10.57 -7.55
N GLN A 46 -10.47 -11.38 -7.14
CA GLN A 46 -9.53 -10.98 -6.07
C GLN A 46 -8.64 -9.80 -6.47
N VAL A 47 -8.21 -9.75 -7.74
CA VAL A 47 -7.48 -8.61 -8.29
C VAL A 47 -8.35 -7.35 -8.25
N LEU A 48 -9.64 -7.47 -8.61
CA LEU A 48 -10.59 -6.36 -8.55
C LEU A 48 -10.83 -5.86 -7.12
N GLY A 49 -11.00 -6.76 -6.15
CA GLY A 49 -11.11 -6.39 -4.74
C GLY A 49 -9.85 -5.70 -4.22
N SER A 50 -8.68 -6.25 -4.55
CA SER A 50 -7.39 -5.65 -4.20
C SER A 50 -7.17 -4.31 -4.88
N PHE A 51 -7.63 -4.14 -6.13
CA PHE A 51 -7.60 -2.88 -6.87
C PHE A 51 -8.39 -1.78 -6.14
N PHE A 52 -9.61 -2.09 -5.68
CA PHE A 52 -10.40 -1.14 -4.91
C PHE A 52 -9.79 -0.85 -3.53
N LEU A 53 -9.21 -1.84 -2.87
CA LEU A 53 -8.46 -1.58 -1.64
C LEU A 53 -7.23 -0.70 -1.88
N TYR A 54 -6.47 -0.91 -2.95
CA TYR A 54 -5.35 -0.04 -3.33
C TYR A 54 -5.81 1.36 -3.73
N PHE A 55 -6.95 1.48 -4.42
CA PHE A 55 -7.58 2.75 -4.76
C PHE A 55 -7.90 3.55 -3.49
N ASN A 56 -8.48 2.91 -2.48
CA ASN A 56 -8.76 3.52 -1.17
C ASN A 56 -7.51 3.79 -0.34
N SER A 57 -6.62 2.81 -0.24
CA SER A 57 -5.38 2.91 0.52
C SER A 57 -4.51 4.06 -0.01
N CYS A 58 -4.58 4.37 -1.29
CA CYS A 58 -3.91 5.54 -1.86
C CYS A 58 -4.51 6.87 -1.43
N PHE A 59 -5.84 7.03 -1.42
CA PHE A 59 -6.46 8.21 -0.81
C PHE A 59 -5.98 8.40 0.63
N MET A 60 -5.88 7.29 1.34
CA MET A 60 -5.57 7.24 2.75
C MET A 60 -4.08 7.44 3.07
N PHE A 61 -3.19 7.04 2.16
CA PHE A 61 -1.74 7.08 2.35
C PHE A 61 -1.06 8.17 1.52
N ARG A 62 -1.38 8.28 0.22
CA ARG A 62 -0.84 9.31 -0.68
C ARG A 62 -1.73 10.54 -0.78
N GLY A 63 -2.95 10.49 -0.23
CA GLY A 63 -3.66 11.70 0.14
C GLY A 63 -2.73 12.62 0.92
N ILE A 64 -1.94 12.09 1.86
CA ILE A 64 -0.98 12.84 2.69
C ILE A 64 0.02 13.71 1.88
N ILE A 65 0.33 13.34 0.64
CA ILE A 65 1.27 14.06 -0.23
C ILE A 65 0.57 15.01 -1.22
N ASN A 66 -0.69 14.74 -1.57
CA ASN A 66 -1.41 15.50 -2.61
C ASN A 66 -2.79 16.01 -2.19
N ALA A 67 -3.63 15.16 -1.59
CA ALA A 67 -4.95 15.56 -1.09
C ALA A 67 -4.87 16.30 0.27
N PHE A 68 -4.05 15.83 1.20
CA PHE A 68 -3.79 16.43 2.50
C PHE A 68 -3.15 17.79 2.34
N GLY A 69 -2.37 18.05 1.29
CA GLY A 69 -1.97 19.43 0.98
C GLY A 69 -3.18 20.36 0.82
N VAL A 70 -4.27 19.87 0.20
CA VAL A 70 -5.54 20.61 0.10
C VAL A 70 -6.24 20.71 1.47
N PHE A 71 -6.30 19.61 2.24
CA PHE A 71 -6.84 19.65 3.62
C PHE A 71 -6.03 20.58 4.53
N GLU A 72 -4.70 20.58 4.44
CA GLU A 72 -3.75 21.38 5.20
C GLU A 72 -3.91 22.85 4.85
N THR A 73 -3.98 23.18 3.56
CA THR A 73 -4.26 24.55 3.08
C THR A 73 -5.61 25.03 3.63
N TYR A 74 -6.64 24.18 3.61
CA TYR A 74 -7.94 24.51 4.18
C TYR A 74 -7.88 24.68 5.72
N TYR A 75 -7.16 23.81 6.42
CA TYR A 75 -6.96 23.88 7.86
C TYR A 75 -6.19 25.15 8.24
N GLU A 76 -5.17 25.52 7.50
CA GLU A 76 -4.39 26.75 7.71
C GLU A 76 -5.24 28.00 7.50
N HIS A 77 -6.09 28.03 6.46
CA HIS A 77 -6.87 29.22 6.15
C HIS A 77 -8.16 29.37 6.96
N GLN A 78 -8.84 28.29 7.36
CA GLN A 78 -10.18 28.38 7.96
C GLN A 78 -10.28 27.94 9.43
N ILE A 79 -9.62 26.83 9.81
CA ILE A 79 -9.89 26.18 11.12
C ILE A 79 -8.76 26.43 12.13
N LEU A 80 -7.51 26.46 11.69
CA LEU A 80 -6.30 26.50 12.51
C LEU A 80 -5.35 27.63 12.09
N SER A 81 -5.88 28.78 11.66
CA SER A 81 -5.08 29.95 11.27
C SER A 81 -4.15 30.50 12.37
N HIS A 82 -4.36 30.09 13.62
CA HIS A 82 -3.53 30.43 14.77
C HIS A 82 -2.39 29.43 15.08
N MET A 83 -2.30 28.31 14.37
CA MET A 83 -1.31 27.26 14.60
C MET A 83 -0.21 27.29 13.53
N SER A 84 0.99 26.77 13.86
CA SER A 84 2.07 26.67 12.88
C SER A 84 1.75 25.60 11.81
N PRO A 85 2.14 25.81 10.54
CA PRO A 85 1.98 24.80 9.48
C PRO A 85 2.61 23.45 9.86
N SER A 86 3.74 23.48 10.59
CA SER A 86 4.38 22.28 11.12
C SER A 86 3.49 21.46 12.06
N ALA A 87 2.60 22.11 12.84
CA ALA A 87 1.66 21.41 13.71
C ALA A 87 0.57 20.71 12.91
N ILE A 88 0.13 21.30 11.79
CA ILE A 88 -0.87 20.70 10.91
C ILE A 88 -0.28 19.49 10.17
N ALA A 89 0.94 19.62 9.66
CA ALA A 89 1.69 18.53 8.99
C ALA A 89 1.88 17.27 9.88
N TRP A 90 1.84 17.40 11.21
CA TRP A 90 1.90 16.25 12.12
C TRP A 90 0.71 15.29 11.95
N ILE A 91 -0.47 15.79 11.55
CA ILE A 91 -1.66 14.95 11.35
C ILE A 91 -1.39 13.93 10.24
N GLY A 92 -0.96 14.40 9.06
CA GLY A 92 -0.60 13.54 7.94
C GLY A 92 0.61 12.65 8.22
N SER A 93 1.59 13.16 8.97
CA SER A 93 2.79 12.38 9.35
C SER A 93 2.44 11.20 10.26
N ILE A 94 1.61 11.42 11.29
CA ILE A 94 1.15 10.36 12.20
C ILE A 94 0.29 9.34 11.47
N GLN A 95 -0.59 9.80 10.57
CA GLN A 95 -1.40 8.90 9.74
C GLN A 95 -0.53 7.96 8.90
N SER A 96 0.53 8.48 8.27
CA SER A 96 1.49 7.68 7.49
C SER A 96 2.27 6.70 8.37
N ALA A 97 2.73 7.17 9.54
CA ALA A 97 3.48 6.35 10.48
C ALA A 97 2.61 5.19 11.00
N LEU A 98 1.36 5.45 11.36
CA LEU A 98 0.43 4.44 11.85
C LEU A 98 0.07 3.42 10.78
N LEU A 99 -0.09 3.81 9.52
CA LEU A 99 -0.25 2.84 8.42
C LEU A 99 0.89 1.80 8.45
N MET A 100 2.14 2.27 8.50
CA MET A 100 3.32 1.40 8.46
C MET A 100 3.44 0.53 9.72
N VAL A 101 3.28 1.14 10.90
CA VAL A 101 3.37 0.43 12.19
C VAL A 101 2.25 -0.60 12.34
N VAL A 102 1.01 -0.25 12.02
CA VAL A 102 -0.11 -1.18 12.08
C VAL A 102 -0.01 -2.23 10.98
N GLY A 103 0.62 -1.92 9.84
CA GLY A 103 0.96 -2.91 8.82
C GLY A 103 1.82 -4.06 9.37
N VAL A 104 2.81 -3.76 10.23
CA VAL A 104 3.64 -4.80 10.88
C VAL A 104 2.79 -5.75 11.74
N ILE A 105 1.74 -5.24 12.38
CA ILE A 105 0.82 -6.05 13.20
C ILE A 105 -0.19 -6.80 12.32
N SER A 106 -0.65 -6.16 11.25
CA SER A 106 -1.66 -6.71 10.35
C SER A 106 -1.15 -7.91 9.54
N GLY A 107 0.16 -8.01 9.27
CA GLY A 107 0.75 -9.16 8.56
C GLY A 107 0.56 -10.48 9.30
N PRO A 108 1.10 -10.63 10.52
CA PRO A 108 0.91 -11.83 11.33
C PRO A 108 -0.57 -12.12 11.62
N LEU A 109 -1.40 -11.07 11.75
CA LEU A 109 -2.83 -11.23 11.98
C LEU A 109 -3.57 -11.75 10.72
N PHE A 110 -3.14 -11.32 9.53
CA PHE A 110 -3.59 -11.88 8.26
C PHE A 110 -3.17 -13.34 8.12
N ASP A 111 -1.90 -13.65 8.40
CA ASP A 111 -1.35 -15.01 8.34
C ASP A 111 -2.10 -15.94 9.30
N ALA A 112 -2.40 -15.50 10.52
CA ALA A 112 -3.20 -16.24 11.50
C ALA A 112 -4.67 -16.47 11.07
N GLY A 113 -5.11 -15.98 9.91
CA GLY A 113 -6.41 -16.25 9.33
C GLY A 113 -7.51 -15.26 9.72
N TYR A 114 -7.16 -14.12 10.35
CA TYR A 114 -8.13 -13.08 10.73
C TYR A 114 -8.51 -12.15 9.57
N PHE A 115 -8.33 -12.57 8.32
CA PHE A 115 -8.67 -11.82 7.12
C PHE A 115 -10.10 -11.22 7.16
N TYR A 116 -11.09 -12.04 7.50
CA TYR A 116 -12.49 -11.62 7.55
C TYR A 116 -12.83 -10.71 8.73
N ALA A 117 -11.95 -10.59 9.72
CA ALA A 117 -12.07 -9.60 10.79
C ALA A 117 -11.35 -8.29 10.42
N LEU A 118 -10.17 -8.38 9.80
CA LEU A 118 -9.34 -7.24 9.39
C LEU A 118 -10.04 -6.33 8.37
N LEU A 119 -10.65 -6.90 7.33
CA LEU A 119 -11.28 -6.10 6.27
C LEU A 119 -12.45 -5.23 6.77
N PRO A 120 -13.47 -5.79 7.47
CA PRO A 120 -14.57 -5.00 7.98
C PRO A 120 -14.15 -4.02 9.07
N THR A 121 -13.23 -4.40 9.97
CA THR A 121 -12.75 -3.51 11.04
C THR A 121 -11.95 -2.34 10.48
N GLY A 122 -11.04 -2.59 9.53
CA GLY A 122 -10.31 -1.55 8.83
C GLY A 122 -11.25 -0.60 8.10
N THR A 123 -12.20 -1.13 7.33
CA THR A 123 -13.21 -0.35 6.60
C THR A 123 -14.04 0.53 7.53
N PHE A 124 -14.51 -0.03 8.65
CA PHE A 124 -15.27 0.72 9.64
C PHE A 124 -14.44 1.89 10.22
N LEU A 125 -13.19 1.66 10.60
CA LEU A 125 -12.32 2.70 11.14
C LEU A 125 -12.03 3.81 10.12
N VAL A 126 -11.79 3.45 8.85
CA VAL A 126 -11.57 4.44 7.77
C VAL A 126 -12.80 5.34 7.60
N VAL A 127 -13.97 4.73 7.48
CA VAL A 127 -15.23 5.45 7.23
C VAL A 127 -15.60 6.28 8.45
N LEU A 128 -15.50 5.71 9.66
CA LEU A 128 -15.75 6.42 10.91
C LEU A 128 -14.82 7.63 11.05
N GLY A 129 -13.51 7.43 10.89
CA GLY A 129 -12.53 8.50 11.00
C GLY A 129 -12.78 9.60 9.97
N THR A 130 -13.06 9.26 8.71
CA THR A 130 -13.37 10.24 7.65
C THR A 130 -14.67 11.01 7.95
N MET A 131 -15.72 10.32 8.41
CA MET A 131 -16.99 10.96 8.77
C MET A 131 -16.86 11.87 10.00
N MET A 132 -16.07 11.46 11.00
CA MET A 132 -15.79 12.25 12.20
C MET A 132 -14.92 13.47 11.89
N THR A 133 -13.99 13.37 10.95
CA THR A 133 -13.22 14.53 10.45
C THR A 133 -14.15 15.60 9.87
N SER A 134 -15.25 15.22 9.21
CA SER A 134 -16.22 16.21 8.69
C SER A 134 -16.89 17.08 9.75
N LEU A 135 -16.96 16.59 10.99
CA LEU A 135 -17.57 17.27 12.14
C LEU A 135 -16.54 17.94 13.05
N SER A 136 -15.25 17.71 12.78
CA SER A 136 -14.17 18.14 13.64
C SER A 136 -13.85 19.61 13.41
N THR A 137 -13.79 20.38 14.50
CA THR A 137 -13.49 21.82 14.48
C THR A 137 -12.22 22.17 15.25
N LYS A 138 -11.68 21.21 16.01
CA LYS A 138 -10.49 21.40 16.84
C LYS A 138 -9.36 20.49 16.40
N TYR A 139 -8.11 20.94 16.56
CA TYR A 139 -6.90 20.19 16.21
C TYR A 139 -6.92 18.74 16.71
N TYR A 140 -7.19 18.54 18.02
CA TYR A 140 -7.16 17.20 18.61
C TYR A 140 -8.24 16.28 18.01
N GLN A 141 -9.39 16.82 17.61
CA GLN A 141 -10.47 16.04 17.00
C GLN A 141 -10.03 15.53 15.62
N ILE A 142 -9.41 16.40 14.82
CA ILE A 142 -8.86 16.06 13.51
C ILE A 142 -7.70 15.06 13.67
N MET A 143 -6.80 15.27 14.63
CA MET A 143 -5.70 14.35 14.91
C MET A 143 -6.21 12.94 15.28
N LEU A 144 -7.22 12.84 16.13
CA LEU A 144 -7.79 11.56 16.54
C LEU A 144 -8.57 10.88 15.39
N ALA A 145 -9.38 11.64 14.65
CA ALA A 145 -10.22 11.12 13.58
C ALA A 145 -9.42 10.78 12.31
N GLN A 146 -8.63 11.72 11.81
CA GLN A 146 -7.86 11.59 10.57
C GLN A 146 -6.46 11.01 10.79
N GLY A 147 -5.75 11.46 11.83
CA GLY A 147 -4.40 10.94 12.10
C GLY A 147 -4.46 9.48 12.56
N ILE A 148 -5.15 9.25 13.67
CA ILE A 148 -5.13 7.95 14.36
C ILE A 148 -6.15 6.96 13.80
N CYS A 149 -7.44 7.31 13.80
CA CYS A 149 -8.50 6.37 13.45
C CYS A 149 -8.41 5.90 11.99
N VAL A 150 -8.25 6.85 11.05
CA VAL A 150 -7.93 6.55 9.66
C VAL A 150 -6.58 5.82 9.58
N GLY A 151 -5.47 6.34 10.12
CA GLY A 151 -4.16 5.67 10.04
C GLY A 151 -4.16 4.17 10.44
N ILE A 152 -4.83 3.81 11.54
CA ILE A 152 -4.99 2.41 11.98
C ILE A 152 -5.83 1.61 10.99
N GLY A 153 -6.99 2.15 10.56
CA GLY A 153 -7.84 1.49 9.58
C GLY A 153 -7.11 1.21 8.26
N ALA A 154 -6.19 2.11 7.88
CA ALA A 154 -5.39 1.99 6.66
C ALA A 154 -4.46 0.79 6.74
N GLY A 155 -3.82 0.62 7.90
CA GLY A 155 -2.87 -0.46 8.16
C GLY A 155 -3.52 -1.83 8.05
N PHE A 156 -4.74 -1.96 8.58
CA PHE A 156 -5.52 -3.19 8.49
C PHE A 156 -6.02 -3.51 7.08
N LEU A 157 -6.17 -2.53 6.19
CA LEU A 157 -6.61 -2.74 4.81
C LEU A 157 -5.45 -2.96 3.82
N PHE A 158 -4.28 -2.37 4.09
CA PHE A 158 -3.15 -2.41 3.16
C PHE A 158 -2.51 -3.79 3.06
N ILE A 159 -2.25 -4.48 4.18
CA ILE A 159 -1.59 -5.79 4.12
C ILE A 159 -2.47 -6.85 3.45
N PRO A 160 -3.77 -6.96 3.77
CA PRO A 160 -4.63 -7.95 3.12
C PRO A 160 -4.79 -7.75 1.61
N SER A 161 -4.65 -6.51 1.09
CA SER A 161 -4.74 -6.26 -0.35
C SER A 161 -3.52 -6.77 -1.12
N VAL A 162 -2.34 -6.80 -0.49
CA VAL A 162 -1.11 -7.33 -1.10
C VAL A 162 -1.04 -8.85 -0.91
N ALA A 163 -1.35 -9.33 0.29
CA ALA A 163 -1.10 -10.71 0.70
C ALA A 163 -2.06 -11.74 0.08
N ILE A 164 -3.22 -11.32 -0.42
CA ILE A 164 -4.20 -12.24 -1.04
C ILE A 164 -3.79 -12.66 -2.46
N LEU A 165 -3.11 -11.80 -3.22
CA LEU A 165 -2.82 -12.02 -4.64
C LEU A 165 -1.87 -13.21 -4.88
N PRO A 166 -0.78 -13.40 -4.11
CA PRO A 166 0.11 -14.55 -4.26
C PRO A 166 -0.54 -15.91 -3.97
N GLN A 167 -1.72 -15.94 -3.33
CA GLN A 167 -2.47 -17.19 -3.07
C GLN A 167 -3.23 -17.68 -4.31
N TYR A 168 -3.63 -16.77 -5.19
CA TYR A 168 -4.43 -17.09 -6.39
C TYR A 168 -3.57 -17.22 -7.65
N PHE A 169 -2.49 -16.45 -7.74
CA PHE A 169 -1.58 -16.45 -8.87
C PHE A 169 -0.28 -17.17 -8.52
N LYS A 170 0.33 -17.88 -9.46
CA LYS A 170 1.66 -18.50 -9.31
C LYS A 170 2.64 -17.95 -10.34
N ASN A 171 2.26 -17.95 -11.62
CA ASN A 171 3.11 -17.46 -12.71
C ASN A 171 2.86 -15.98 -13.05
N LYS A 172 1.70 -15.43 -12.67
CA LYS A 172 1.30 -14.04 -12.96
C LYS A 172 1.17 -13.17 -11.71
N ARG A 173 1.95 -13.49 -10.67
CA ARG A 173 1.85 -12.84 -9.36
C ARG A 173 2.20 -11.37 -9.45
N ALA A 174 3.28 -11.05 -10.16
CA ALA A 174 3.73 -9.69 -10.29
C ALA A 174 2.76 -8.87 -11.15
N LEU A 175 2.28 -9.42 -12.27
CA LEU A 175 1.26 -8.77 -13.08
C LEU A 175 -0.03 -8.51 -12.28
N ALA A 176 -0.53 -9.50 -11.53
CA ALA A 176 -1.73 -9.35 -10.71
C ALA A 176 -1.56 -8.26 -9.64
N ASN A 177 -0.41 -8.24 -8.95
CA ASN A 177 -0.08 -7.19 -8.00
C ASN A 177 0.06 -5.82 -8.68
N GLY A 178 0.68 -5.76 -9.86
CA GLY A 178 0.82 -4.55 -10.66
C GLY A 178 -0.53 -3.95 -11.07
N ILE A 179 -1.46 -4.78 -11.53
CA ILE A 179 -2.83 -4.37 -11.87
C ILE A 179 -3.55 -3.88 -10.61
N ALA A 180 -3.53 -4.63 -9.52
CA ALA A 180 -4.17 -4.21 -8.26
C ALA A 180 -3.56 -2.88 -7.74
N ALA A 181 -2.24 -2.79 -7.72
CA ALA A 181 -1.51 -1.60 -7.28
C ALA A 181 -1.76 -0.39 -8.19
N SER A 182 -2.13 -0.57 -9.46
CA SER A 182 -2.47 0.54 -10.37
C SER A 182 -3.69 1.34 -9.90
N GLY A 183 -4.61 0.70 -9.15
CA GLY A 183 -5.75 1.37 -8.51
C GLY A 183 -5.31 2.52 -7.62
N SER A 184 -4.15 2.39 -6.95
CA SER A 184 -3.62 3.47 -6.13
C SER A 184 -3.28 4.72 -6.96
N SER A 185 -2.59 4.59 -8.10
CA SER A 185 -2.23 5.73 -8.94
C SER A 185 -3.45 6.47 -9.48
N ILE A 186 -4.53 5.74 -9.83
CA ILE A 186 -5.79 6.33 -10.29
C ILE A 186 -6.48 7.08 -9.14
N GLY A 187 -6.55 6.48 -7.95
CA GLY A 187 -7.09 7.14 -6.76
C GLY A 187 -6.33 8.42 -6.42
N GLY A 188 -5.00 8.40 -6.52
CA GLY A 188 -4.14 9.56 -6.25
C GLY A 188 -4.45 10.80 -7.09
N VAL A 189 -5.07 10.65 -8.27
CA VAL A 189 -5.51 11.76 -9.12
C VAL A 189 -6.97 12.12 -8.87
N LEU A 190 -7.84 11.11 -8.77
CA LEU A 190 -9.29 11.35 -8.67
C LEU A 190 -9.68 11.98 -7.33
N PHE A 191 -9.12 11.51 -6.20
CA PHE A 191 -9.56 11.98 -4.90
C PHE A 191 -9.24 13.46 -4.61
N PRO A 192 -8.03 14.00 -4.90
CA PRO A 192 -7.78 15.43 -4.74
C PRO A 192 -8.69 16.30 -5.61
N ILE A 193 -8.99 15.87 -6.85
CA ILE A 193 -9.89 16.60 -7.76
C ILE A 193 -11.31 16.64 -7.20
N ILE A 194 -11.83 15.47 -6.82
CA ILE A 194 -13.18 15.34 -6.25
C ILE A 194 -13.26 16.20 -4.99
N PHE A 195 -12.27 16.13 -4.11
CA PHE A 195 -12.24 16.92 -2.89
C PHE A 195 -12.27 18.42 -3.20
N HIS A 196 -11.34 18.92 -4.02
CA HIS A 196 -11.23 20.34 -4.32
C HIS A 196 -12.49 20.91 -5.00
N GLN A 197 -13.08 20.18 -5.96
CA GLN A 197 -14.31 20.61 -6.61
C GLN A 197 -15.52 20.62 -5.66
N LEU A 198 -15.65 19.60 -4.81
CA LEU A 198 -16.73 19.53 -3.83
C LEU A 198 -16.56 20.56 -2.71
N GLU A 199 -15.33 20.81 -2.28
CA GLU A 199 -15.02 21.82 -1.27
C GLU A 199 -15.55 23.19 -1.68
N VAL A 200 -15.31 23.61 -2.93
CA VAL A 200 -15.76 24.90 -3.46
C VAL A 200 -17.29 24.96 -3.61
N GLN A 201 -17.95 23.85 -3.97
CA GLN A 201 -19.39 23.85 -4.27
C GLN A 201 -20.29 23.62 -3.04
N ILE A 202 -19.93 22.66 -2.19
CA ILE A 202 -20.80 22.17 -1.09
C ILE A 202 -20.14 22.28 0.29
N GLY A 203 -18.90 22.77 0.35
CA GLY A 203 -18.14 22.99 1.58
C GLY A 203 -17.42 21.74 2.09
N PHE A 204 -16.42 21.98 2.94
CA PHE A 204 -15.53 20.95 3.50
C PHE A 204 -16.23 19.77 4.20
N PRO A 205 -17.26 19.96 5.05
CA PRO A 205 -17.90 18.85 5.74
C PRO A 205 -18.55 17.86 4.76
N TRP A 206 -19.26 18.36 3.75
CA TRP A 206 -19.91 17.51 2.77
C TRP A 206 -18.92 16.91 1.76
N ALA A 207 -17.87 17.63 1.37
CA ALA A 207 -16.80 17.08 0.56
C ALA A 207 -16.15 15.85 1.24
N THR A 208 -15.83 15.97 2.53
CA THR A 208 -15.22 14.90 3.32
C THR A 208 -16.16 13.70 3.47
N ARG A 209 -17.47 13.94 3.69
CA ARG A 209 -18.48 12.86 3.77
C ARG A 209 -18.64 12.12 2.45
N THR A 210 -18.69 12.82 1.33
CA THR A 210 -18.79 12.21 -0.01
C THR A 210 -17.62 11.26 -0.26
N ILE A 211 -16.41 11.66 0.14
CA ILE A 211 -15.25 10.77 0.05
C ILE A 211 -15.40 9.57 0.99
N GLY A 212 -15.87 9.77 2.22
CA GLY A 212 -16.17 8.66 3.14
C GLY A 212 -17.19 7.67 2.57
N PHE A 213 -18.24 8.13 1.88
CA PHE A 213 -19.21 7.27 1.21
C PHE A 213 -18.61 6.54 0.00
N LEU A 214 -17.77 7.22 -0.79
CA LEU A 214 -17.05 6.60 -1.89
C LEU A 214 -16.13 5.49 -1.41
N SER A 215 -15.42 5.73 -0.30
CA SER A 215 -14.57 4.73 0.35
C SER A 215 -15.38 3.56 0.91
N LEU A 216 -16.54 3.82 1.52
CA LEU A 216 -17.44 2.77 1.99
C LEU A 216 -17.92 1.88 0.83
N ALA A 217 -18.37 2.48 -0.28
CA ALA A 217 -18.88 1.73 -1.43
C ALA A 217 -17.82 0.82 -2.05
N THR A 218 -16.62 1.33 -2.23
CA THR A 218 -15.49 0.59 -2.83
C THR A 218 -14.91 -0.46 -1.90
N CYS A 219 -14.84 -0.19 -0.59
CA CYS A 219 -14.48 -1.20 0.41
C CYS A 219 -15.58 -2.27 0.57
N ALA A 220 -16.86 -1.93 0.45
CA ALA A 220 -17.96 -2.90 0.50
C ALA A 220 -17.87 -3.91 -0.66
N ILE A 221 -17.53 -3.44 -1.86
CA ILE A 221 -17.24 -4.32 -3.01
C ILE A 221 -16.08 -5.25 -2.66
N SER A 222 -15.00 -4.72 -2.08
CA SER A 222 -13.83 -5.51 -1.69
C SER A 222 -14.18 -6.58 -0.65
N ILE A 223 -14.99 -6.25 0.36
CA ILE A 223 -15.47 -7.20 1.38
C ILE A 223 -16.33 -8.30 0.76
N GLY A 224 -17.22 -7.97 -0.19
CA GLY A 224 -18.10 -8.95 -0.83
C GLY A 224 -17.39 -9.89 -1.79
N VAL A 225 -16.32 -9.41 -2.44
CA VAL A 225 -15.61 -10.14 -3.51
C VAL A 225 -14.42 -10.93 -2.97
N MET A 226 -13.74 -10.43 -1.94
CA MET A 226 -12.48 -11.04 -1.50
C MET A 226 -12.69 -12.31 -0.67
N ARG A 227 -11.93 -13.36 -1.00
CA ARG A 227 -11.98 -14.66 -0.34
C ARG A 227 -10.57 -15.20 -0.13
N LEU A 228 -10.32 -15.74 1.05
CA LEU A 228 -9.04 -16.38 1.36
C LEU A 228 -8.98 -17.78 0.74
N ARG A 229 -7.91 -18.11 -0.01
CA ARG A 229 -7.75 -19.44 -0.63
C ARG A 229 -7.10 -20.44 0.31
N PHE A 230 -6.06 -20.01 1.03
CA PHE A 230 -5.33 -20.86 1.97
C PHE A 230 -5.12 -20.14 3.31
N ARG A 231 -5.24 -20.88 4.42
CA ARG A 231 -4.84 -20.39 5.74
C ARG A 231 -3.43 -20.90 6.04
N THR A 232 -2.46 -20.00 6.09
CA THR A 232 -1.12 -20.33 6.58
C THR A 232 -1.19 -20.48 8.10
N GLN A 233 -1.11 -21.69 8.65
CA GLN A 233 -1.26 -21.89 10.11
C GLN A 233 -0.01 -21.50 10.93
N GLU A 234 1.02 -20.94 10.31
CA GLU A 234 2.22 -20.53 11.04
C GLU A 234 1.96 -19.23 11.82
N LYS A 235 1.90 -19.35 13.14
CA LYS A 235 1.99 -18.21 14.05
C LYS A 235 3.38 -17.60 13.97
N ARG A 236 3.61 -16.71 12.99
CA ARG A 236 4.85 -15.94 12.91
C ARG A 236 4.93 -14.98 14.11
N ALA A 237 6.10 -14.93 14.74
CA ALA A 237 6.39 -13.96 15.79
C ALA A 237 6.32 -12.53 15.20
N LEU A 238 5.76 -11.58 15.94
CA LEU A 238 5.60 -10.18 15.49
C LEU A 238 6.94 -9.53 15.11
N LEU A 239 8.03 -9.94 15.76
CA LEU A 239 9.39 -9.47 15.49
C LEU A 239 10.34 -10.66 15.46
N GLN A 240 10.70 -11.11 14.26
CA GLN A 240 11.79 -12.07 14.06
C GLN A 240 13.12 -11.33 13.92
N LEU A 241 13.65 -10.84 15.05
CA LEU A 241 14.94 -10.15 15.08
C LEU A 241 16.11 -11.03 14.61
N SER A 242 15.91 -12.35 14.57
CA SER A 242 16.86 -13.30 13.98
C SER A 242 17.13 -13.04 12.50
N ALA A 243 16.16 -12.50 11.75
CA ALA A 243 16.32 -12.18 10.33
C ALA A 243 17.39 -11.10 10.08
N PHE A 244 17.57 -10.15 11.01
CA PHE A 244 18.62 -9.13 10.90
C PHE A 244 20.05 -9.68 11.06
N LYS A 245 20.21 -10.94 11.48
CA LYS A 245 21.53 -11.59 11.50
C LYS A 245 21.99 -11.97 10.09
N GLU A 246 21.08 -12.09 9.13
CA GLU A 246 21.41 -12.32 7.73
C GLU A 246 21.82 -10.99 7.07
N ALA A 247 23.06 -10.93 6.59
CA ALA A 247 23.60 -9.72 5.97
C ALA A 247 22.76 -9.27 4.76
N GLN A 248 22.22 -10.22 3.99
CA GLN A 248 21.38 -9.95 2.81
C GLN A 248 20.08 -9.23 3.20
N TYR A 249 19.38 -9.70 4.24
CA TYR A 249 18.17 -9.08 4.76
C TYR A 249 18.46 -7.70 5.36
N SER A 250 19.51 -7.58 6.18
CA SER A 250 19.89 -6.29 6.77
C SER A 250 20.30 -5.24 5.72
N LEU A 251 21.03 -5.64 4.69
CA LEU A 251 21.37 -4.75 3.56
C LEU A 251 20.13 -4.36 2.75
N PHE A 252 19.19 -5.28 2.53
CA PHE A 252 17.93 -4.98 1.87
C PHE A 252 17.09 -4.00 2.68
N CYS A 253 16.94 -4.20 4.00
CA CYS A 253 16.24 -3.26 4.88
C CYS A 253 16.88 -1.88 4.88
N LEU A 254 18.22 -1.80 4.95
CA LEU A 254 18.94 -0.52 4.90
C LEU A 254 18.76 0.18 3.54
N ALA A 255 18.81 -0.58 2.44
CA ALA A 255 18.58 -0.05 1.10
C ALA A 255 17.15 0.46 0.93
N CYS A 256 16.14 -0.28 1.42
CA CYS A 256 14.75 0.17 1.44
C CYS A 256 14.58 1.44 2.29
N PHE A 257 15.18 1.50 3.47
CA PHE A 257 15.13 2.69 4.34
C PHE A 257 15.70 3.93 3.64
N LEU A 258 16.91 3.82 3.08
CA LEU A 258 17.54 4.92 2.32
C LEU A 258 16.76 5.27 1.05
N GLY A 259 16.21 4.25 0.36
CA GLY A 259 15.39 4.43 -0.82
C GLY A 259 14.11 5.21 -0.54
N PHE A 260 13.37 4.85 0.52
CA PHE A 260 12.14 5.54 0.90
C PHE A 260 12.37 7.00 1.34
N LEU A 261 13.53 7.32 1.93
CA LEU A 261 13.89 8.72 2.24
C LEU A 261 13.95 9.61 0.99
N GLY A 262 14.49 9.08 -0.11
CA GLY A 262 14.59 9.83 -1.38
C GLY A 262 13.34 9.74 -2.25
N PHE A 263 12.62 8.62 -2.19
CA PHE A 263 11.56 8.27 -3.14
C PHE A 263 10.40 9.27 -3.18
N TYR A 264 10.00 9.80 -2.02
CA TYR A 264 8.87 10.72 -1.92
C TYR A 264 9.20 12.17 -2.27
N ASN A 265 10.48 12.56 -2.24
CA ASN A 265 10.88 13.95 -2.44
C ASN A 265 10.41 14.47 -3.81
N PHE A 266 10.77 13.77 -4.89
CA PHE A 266 10.33 14.13 -6.23
C PHE A 266 8.79 14.15 -6.37
N LEU A 267 8.11 13.14 -5.80
CA LEU A 267 6.66 12.99 -5.89
C LEU A 267 5.90 14.17 -5.26
N VAL A 268 6.45 14.75 -4.19
CA VAL A 268 5.84 15.86 -3.46
C VAL A 268 6.21 17.20 -4.12
N TYR A 269 7.49 17.42 -4.40
CA TYR A 269 8.01 18.76 -4.68
C TYR A 269 7.99 19.14 -6.17
N VAL A 270 7.61 18.23 -7.09
CA VAL A 270 7.71 18.50 -8.54
C VAL A 270 6.80 19.63 -8.98
N GLN A 271 5.58 19.65 -8.45
CA GLN A 271 4.62 20.69 -8.74
C GLN A 271 5.05 22.06 -8.18
N PRO A 272 5.33 22.23 -6.87
CA PRO A 272 5.72 23.52 -6.34
C PRO A 272 7.01 24.05 -6.98
N TYR A 273 8.01 23.18 -7.22
CA TYR A 273 9.23 23.57 -7.92
C TYR A 273 8.97 24.11 -9.32
N ALA A 274 8.16 23.40 -10.12
CA ALA A 274 7.88 23.79 -11.51
C ALA A 274 7.14 25.14 -11.59
N ILE A 275 6.28 25.42 -10.61
CA ILE A 275 5.52 26.67 -10.49
C ILE A 275 6.43 27.81 -10.00
N GLU A 276 7.19 27.61 -8.92
CA GLU A 276 8.07 28.64 -8.35
C GLU A 276 9.18 29.07 -9.31
N THR A 277 9.76 28.11 -10.04
CA THR A 277 10.78 28.38 -11.06
C THR A 277 10.21 28.95 -12.36
N ARG A 278 8.88 29.13 -12.45
CA ARG A 278 8.14 29.62 -13.61
C ARG A 278 8.38 28.81 -14.89
N ILE A 279 8.72 27.52 -14.76
CA ILE A 279 8.85 26.61 -15.90
C ILE A 279 7.46 26.24 -16.46
N VAL A 280 6.46 26.20 -15.59
CA VAL A 280 5.06 25.89 -15.94
C VAL A 280 4.09 26.82 -15.21
N ASP A 281 2.93 27.07 -15.82
CA ASP A 281 1.80 27.75 -15.17
C ASP A 281 1.10 26.82 -14.15
N VAL A 282 0.31 27.38 -13.25
CA VAL A 282 -0.42 26.63 -12.19
C VAL A 282 -1.27 25.51 -12.77
N ASN A 283 -1.94 25.76 -13.91
CA ASN A 283 -2.74 24.76 -14.59
C ASN A 283 -1.89 23.57 -15.08
N LEU A 284 -0.72 23.85 -15.64
CA LEU A 284 0.17 22.81 -16.15
C LEU A 284 0.90 22.09 -15.02
N GLY A 285 1.20 22.77 -13.90
CA GLY A 285 1.74 22.15 -12.68
C GLY A 285 0.81 21.08 -12.11
N PHE A 286 -0.50 21.32 -12.12
CA PHE A 286 -1.51 20.31 -11.76
C PHE A 286 -1.46 19.08 -12.69
N TYR A 287 -1.32 19.31 -14.01
CA TYR A 287 -1.18 18.23 -14.98
C TYR A 287 0.12 17.43 -14.81
N LEU A 288 1.20 17.98 -14.27
CA LEU A 288 2.44 17.22 -14.04
C LEU A 288 2.22 16.04 -13.08
N ILE A 289 1.45 16.25 -12.01
CA ILE A 289 1.10 15.18 -11.06
C ILE A 289 0.16 14.16 -11.70
N ALA A 290 -0.79 14.61 -12.52
CA ALA A 290 -1.67 13.73 -13.28
C ALA A 290 -0.87 12.86 -14.27
N ILE A 291 0.09 13.45 -15.00
CA ILE A 291 0.99 12.76 -15.94
C ILE A 291 1.86 11.75 -15.19
N LEU A 292 2.43 12.14 -14.04
CA LEU A 292 3.23 11.25 -13.21
C LEU A 292 2.44 10.03 -12.75
N ASN A 293 1.22 10.25 -12.24
CA ASN A 293 0.35 9.17 -11.79
C ASN A 293 -0.11 8.27 -12.95
N ALA A 294 -0.47 8.86 -14.09
CA ALA A 294 -0.83 8.11 -15.30
C ALA A 294 0.34 7.22 -15.74
N ALA A 295 1.55 7.77 -15.82
CA ALA A 295 2.75 7.00 -16.14
C ALA A 295 3.04 5.93 -15.09
N SER A 296 2.79 6.21 -13.80
CA SER A 296 2.90 5.23 -12.71
C SER A 296 1.93 4.06 -12.84
N THR A 297 0.71 4.29 -13.33
CA THR A 297 -0.23 3.20 -13.64
C THR A 297 0.37 2.23 -14.65
N PHE A 298 0.92 2.73 -15.76
CA PHE A 298 1.60 1.89 -16.76
C PHE A 298 2.89 1.25 -16.23
N GLY A 299 3.65 2.00 -15.43
CA GLY A 299 4.85 1.55 -14.74
C GLY A 299 4.62 0.44 -13.73
N ARG A 300 3.44 0.37 -13.12
CA ARG A 300 3.07 -0.74 -12.22
C ARG A 300 2.70 -2.01 -12.99
N VAL A 301 2.29 -1.91 -14.26
CA VAL A 301 1.88 -3.08 -15.05
C VAL A 301 3.03 -3.62 -15.90
N GLY A 302 3.72 -2.75 -16.66
CA GLY A 302 4.74 -3.16 -17.63
C GLY A 302 5.96 -3.83 -16.98
N PRO A 303 6.72 -3.13 -16.12
CA PRO A 303 7.82 -3.71 -15.34
C PRO A 303 7.44 -4.99 -14.58
N ASN A 304 6.25 -5.06 -13.99
CA ASN A 304 5.84 -6.28 -13.27
C ASN A 304 5.51 -7.45 -14.20
N PHE A 305 5.01 -7.20 -15.42
CA PHE A 305 4.91 -8.24 -16.44
C PHE A 305 6.29 -8.83 -16.79
N VAL A 306 7.32 -7.97 -16.85
CA VAL A 306 8.71 -8.41 -17.04
C VAL A 306 9.22 -9.16 -15.81
N ALA A 307 8.83 -8.73 -14.61
CA ALA A 307 9.24 -9.36 -13.35
C ALA A 307 8.75 -10.80 -13.20
N ASP A 308 7.58 -11.13 -13.78
CA ASP A 308 7.07 -12.51 -13.81
C ASP A 308 8.00 -13.47 -14.60
N HIS A 309 8.82 -12.96 -15.52
CA HIS A 309 9.72 -13.78 -16.36
C HIS A 309 11.20 -13.65 -15.97
N ALA A 310 11.63 -12.45 -15.58
CA ALA A 310 13.02 -12.15 -15.27
C ALA A 310 13.35 -12.23 -13.76
N GLY A 311 12.33 -12.36 -12.90
CA GLY A 311 12.45 -12.28 -11.45
C GLY A 311 12.25 -10.87 -10.90
N SER A 312 11.61 -10.75 -9.74
CA SER A 312 11.25 -9.46 -9.12
C SER A 312 12.46 -8.59 -8.81
N LEU A 313 13.52 -9.18 -8.25
CA LEU A 313 14.74 -8.44 -7.89
C LEU A 313 15.50 -7.93 -9.12
N ASN A 314 15.54 -8.70 -10.22
CA ASN A 314 16.22 -8.32 -11.45
C ASN A 314 15.57 -7.14 -12.16
N VAL A 315 14.27 -6.91 -11.94
CA VAL A 315 13.55 -5.72 -12.42
C VAL A 315 13.63 -4.57 -11.42
N LEU A 316 13.63 -4.89 -10.12
CA LEU A 316 13.68 -3.89 -9.05
C LEU A 316 14.96 -3.05 -9.07
N PHE A 317 16.14 -3.68 -9.18
CA PHE A 317 17.42 -2.95 -9.12
C PHE A 317 17.59 -1.92 -10.26
N PRO A 318 17.38 -2.28 -11.55
CA PRO A 318 17.47 -1.31 -12.64
C PRO A 318 16.41 -0.21 -12.52
N ALA A 319 15.17 -0.56 -12.14
CA ALA A 319 14.09 0.41 -11.98
C ALA A 319 14.42 1.43 -10.87
N LEU A 320 14.99 0.97 -9.75
CA LEU A 320 15.42 1.82 -8.65
C LEU A 320 16.59 2.74 -9.06
N ALA A 321 17.58 2.22 -9.79
CA ALA A 321 18.72 3.00 -10.28
C ALA A 321 18.30 4.09 -11.28
N ILE A 322 17.37 3.77 -12.19
CA ILE A 322 16.81 4.74 -13.14
C ILE A 322 16.00 5.80 -12.38
N THR A 323 15.14 5.38 -11.44
CA THR A 323 14.34 6.32 -10.62
C THR A 323 15.23 7.29 -9.84
N ALA A 324 16.31 6.78 -9.22
CA ALA A 324 17.27 7.61 -8.50
C ALA A 324 18.00 8.60 -9.44
N THR A 325 18.42 8.14 -10.62
CA THR A 325 19.07 9.00 -11.61
C THR A 325 18.14 10.12 -12.07
N LEU A 326 16.88 9.80 -12.38
CA LEU A 326 15.86 10.77 -12.77
C LEU A 326 15.57 11.79 -11.65
N ALA A 327 15.61 11.37 -10.38
CA ALA A 327 15.48 12.27 -9.24
C ALA A 327 16.58 13.35 -9.23
N TYR A 328 17.83 12.98 -9.52
CA TYR A 328 18.94 13.94 -9.64
C TYR A 328 18.86 14.80 -10.90
N CYS A 329 18.40 14.23 -12.02
CA CYS A 329 18.25 14.96 -13.29
C CYS A 329 17.28 16.16 -13.19
N TRP A 330 16.34 16.15 -12.24
CA TRP A 330 15.46 17.29 -11.98
C TRP A 330 16.23 18.60 -11.85
N ALA A 331 17.34 18.61 -11.11
CA ALA A 331 18.08 19.83 -10.81
C ALA A 331 18.61 20.54 -12.07
N ALA A 332 18.75 19.83 -13.19
CA ALA A 332 19.22 20.35 -14.47
C ALA A 332 18.08 20.80 -15.42
N VAL A 333 16.83 20.45 -15.15
CA VAL A 333 15.71 20.74 -16.06
C VAL A 333 15.27 22.19 -15.91
N ARG A 334 15.20 22.91 -17.04
CA ARG A 334 14.75 24.31 -17.12
C ARG A 334 13.68 24.55 -18.18
N SER A 335 13.26 23.50 -18.89
CA SER A 335 12.27 23.58 -19.96
C SER A 335 10.98 22.86 -19.61
N THR A 336 9.86 23.37 -20.15
CA THR A 336 8.52 22.80 -19.96
C THR A 336 8.43 21.37 -20.49
N SER A 337 8.99 21.10 -21.68
CA SER A 337 9.03 19.74 -22.23
C SER A 337 9.88 18.80 -21.38
N GLY A 338 11.02 19.29 -20.87
CA GLY A 338 11.92 18.51 -20.02
C GLY A 338 11.25 18.05 -18.73
N ILE A 339 10.48 18.92 -18.06
CA ILE A 339 9.83 18.57 -16.79
C ILE A 339 8.65 17.61 -16.98
N ILE A 340 7.94 17.72 -18.11
CA ILE A 340 6.88 16.80 -18.50
C ILE A 340 7.46 15.40 -18.77
N THR A 341 8.51 15.32 -19.59
CA THR A 341 9.19 14.03 -19.89
C THR A 341 9.77 13.42 -18.63
N LEU A 342 10.41 14.23 -17.77
CA LEU A 342 10.97 13.75 -16.50
C LEU A 342 9.88 13.20 -15.58
N SER A 343 8.75 13.90 -15.45
CA SER A 343 7.62 13.46 -14.63
C SER A 343 7.00 12.15 -15.14
N ALA A 344 6.88 11.99 -16.45
CA ALA A 344 6.40 10.76 -17.06
C ALA A 344 7.37 9.58 -16.83
N LEU A 345 8.66 9.76 -17.10
CA LEU A 345 9.66 8.73 -16.89
C LEU A 345 9.78 8.35 -15.42
N TYR A 346 9.84 9.35 -14.53
CA TYR A 346 9.90 9.12 -13.09
C TYR A 346 8.65 8.36 -12.62
N GLY A 347 7.47 8.77 -13.06
CA GLY A 347 6.21 8.06 -12.76
C GLY A 347 6.26 6.59 -13.17
N PHE A 348 6.72 6.29 -14.38
CA PHE A 348 6.82 4.92 -14.89
C PHE A 348 7.77 4.04 -14.05
N PHE A 349 9.02 4.47 -13.84
CA PHE A 349 10.00 3.64 -13.11
C PHE A 349 9.72 3.58 -11.60
N SER A 350 9.23 4.67 -11.00
CA SER A 350 8.82 4.69 -9.59
C SER A 350 7.60 3.80 -9.32
N GLY A 351 6.65 3.75 -10.26
CA GLY A 351 5.51 2.85 -10.23
C GLY A 351 5.93 1.38 -10.25
N GLY A 352 6.85 1.03 -11.16
CA GLY A 352 7.41 -0.33 -11.25
C GLY A 352 8.12 -0.74 -9.97
N THR A 353 9.02 0.11 -9.47
CA THR A 353 9.72 -0.10 -8.20
C THR A 353 8.75 -0.38 -7.05
N SER A 354 7.70 0.46 -6.91
CA SER A 354 6.73 0.34 -5.81
C SER A 354 5.94 -0.97 -5.83
N ALA A 355 5.54 -1.42 -7.02
CA ALA A 355 4.74 -2.64 -7.13
C ALA A 355 5.59 -3.91 -7.10
N SER A 356 6.86 -3.85 -7.53
CA SER A 356 7.81 -4.96 -7.36
C SER A 356 8.25 -5.16 -5.91
N LEU A 357 8.32 -4.08 -5.10
CA LEU A 357 8.57 -4.15 -3.66
C LEU A 357 7.49 -4.92 -2.88
N GLY A 358 6.24 -4.94 -3.36
CA GLY A 358 5.16 -5.68 -2.69
C GLY A 358 5.24 -7.21 -2.85
N LEU A 359 6.22 -7.72 -3.60
CA LEU A 359 6.36 -9.14 -3.95
C LEU A 359 7.61 -9.81 -3.37
N GLY A 360 8.57 -9.02 -2.88
CA GLY A 360 9.77 -9.49 -2.19
C GLY A 360 9.55 -9.48 -0.70
#